data_AF-A0A1H3DU41-F1
#
_entry.id   AF-A0A1H3DU41-F1
#
_cell.length_a   1.000
_cell.length_b   1.000
_cell.length_c   1.000
_cell.angle_alpha   90.00
_cell.angle_beta   90.00
_cell.angle_gamma   90.00
#
_symmetry.space_group_name_H-M   'P 1'
#
loop_
_entity.id
_entity.type
_entity.pdbx_description
1 polymer ?
#
loop_
_entity_poly.entity_id
_entity_poly.type
_entity_poly.pdbx_seq_one_letter_code
_entity_poly.pdbx_strand_id
1 'polypeptide(L)'
;MPDATDTSATDYDTDMQTIQNYVQAVVEAKAKIATVHLSAIDNFQTTVQSASPAEAKPDFLTVVLKAGLKMAEKAAVSAVKDATGADLGPLVDLMHGISDEIDRAAKAAQNLAVADWIKTVRTAVTNAYAQDQTGSALRKTIEDAYKQNDEGGRGGYIGGIQNELTAMQTVLPPKTELLETAMYTTWISQNFNNDCIDGTGIIYVQFADDSTFSSATVLAPLGDKIAGALNRVMTGAGKNQLMDLDVVKKVCKGNDCMCFEGNNVVRKAASSDDTQTFLSSADTWKLATLFSTPA
;
A
#
# COMPACT_ATOMS: atom_id res chain seq x y z
N MET A 1 9.69 40.55 -0.42
CA MET A 1 10.46 39.89 0.66
C MET A 1 9.45 39.09 1.44
N PRO A 2 9.58 37.76 1.54
CA PRO A 2 8.70 36.99 2.41
C PRO A 2 9.06 37.32 3.87
N ASP A 3 8.04 37.58 4.68
CA ASP A 3 8.17 37.82 6.11
C ASP A 3 8.93 36.68 6.77
N ALA A 4 9.94 37.03 7.56
CA ALA A 4 10.56 36.12 8.49
C ALA A 4 9.50 35.74 9.53
N THR A 5 9.03 34.50 9.47
CA THR A 5 8.30 33.88 10.58
C THR A 5 9.19 33.99 11.82
N ASP A 6 8.69 34.68 12.84
CA ASP A 6 9.38 34.94 14.10
C ASP A 6 9.80 33.60 14.74
N THR A 7 11.11 33.32 14.78
CA THR A 7 11.69 32.06 15.28
C THR A 7 12.09 32.15 16.75
N SER A 8 11.62 33.14 17.51
CA SER A 8 11.89 33.21 18.95
C SER A 8 11.01 32.22 19.72
N ALA A 9 11.59 31.50 20.69
CA ALA A 9 10.80 30.74 21.67
C ALA A 9 9.82 31.70 22.37
N THR A 10 8.52 31.41 22.32
CA THR A 10 7.47 32.34 22.78
C THR A 10 7.38 32.38 24.30
N ASP A 11 7.25 31.22 24.93
CA ASP A 11 7.52 30.93 26.35
C ASP A 11 7.50 29.39 26.55
N TYR A 12 8.04 28.91 27.67
CA TYR A 12 8.16 27.48 27.95
C TYR A 12 6.81 26.74 27.90
N ASP A 13 5.74 27.35 28.39
CA ASP A 13 4.42 26.71 28.47
C ASP A 13 3.81 26.54 27.07
N THR A 14 3.96 27.54 26.21
CA THR A 14 3.55 27.52 24.79
C THR A 14 4.35 26.49 24.00
N ASP A 15 5.65 26.39 24.25
CA ASP A 15 6.53 25.41 23.62
C ASP A 15 6.14 23.98 24.04
N MET A 16 5.86 23.76 25.33
CA MET A 16 5.38 22.46 25.83
C MET A 16 4.01 22.09 25.26
N GLN A 17 3.11 23.07 25.09
CA GLN A 17 1.82 22.83 24.45
C GLN A 17 1.98 22.44 22.97
N THR A 18 2.92 23.07 22.27
CA THR A 18 3.25 22.74 20.88
C THR A 18 3.74 21.31 20.75
N ILE A 19 4.66 20.89 21.63
CA ILE A 19 5.17 19.50 21.69
C ILE A 19 4.01 18.52 21.95
N GLN A 20 3.12 18.83 22.89
CA GLN A 20 1.96 17.99 23.19
C GLN A 20 1.03 17.84 21.98
N ASN A 21 0.73 18.95 21.30
CA ASN A 21 -0.12 18.95 20.11
C ASN A 21 0.50 18.12 18.98
N TYR A 22 1.81 18.25 18.77
CA TYR A 22 2.55 17.44 17.81
C TYR A 22 2.48 15.95 18.12
N VAL A 23 2.77 15.55 19.36
CA VAL A 23 2.70 14.15 19.79
C VAL A 23 1.29 13.59 19.59
N GLN A 24 0.26 14.35 19.95
CA GLN A 24 -1.13 13.96 19.74
C GLN A 24 -1.44 13.77 18.25
N ALA A 25 -1.01 14.69 17.39
CA ALA A 25 -1.20 14.57 15.93
C ALA A 25 -0.49 13.33 15.35
N VAL A 26 0.72 13.02 15.82
CA VAL A 26 1.44 11.80 15.44
C VAL A 26 0.67 10.56 15.86
N VAL A 27 0.21 10.49 17.12
CA VAL A 27 -0.60 9.36 17.63
C VAL A 27 -1.86 9.17 16.79
N GLU A 28 -2.58 10.25 16.47
CA GLU A 28 -3.79 10.18 15.65
C GLU A 28 -3.50 9.72 14.21
N ALA A 29 -2.42 10.20 13.60
CA ALA A 29 -2.02 9.77 12.26
C ALA A 29 -1.64 8.28 12.25
N LYS A 30 -0.85 7.84 13.24
CA LYS A 30 -0.53 6.42 13.49
C LYS A 30 -1.80 5.57 13.61
N ALA A 31 -2.78 6.04 14.39
CA ALA A 31 -4.06 5.36 14.60
C ALA A 31 -4.83 5.13 13.29
N LYS A 32 -4.93 6.18 12.48
CA LYS A 32 -5.67 6.14 11.21
C LYS A 32 -5.00 5.18 10.23
N ILE A 33 -3.68 5.24 10.08
CA ILE A 33 -2.92 4.35 9.19
C ILE A 33 -3.06 2.89 9.63
N ALA A 34 -2.86 2.59 10.92
CA ALA A 34 -3.00 1.24 11.45
C ALA A 34 -4.42 0.69 11.23
N THR A 35 -5.45 1.51 11.48
CA THR A 35 -6.86 1.13 11.27
C THR A 35 -7.16 0.75 9.83
N VAL A 36 -6.70 1.57 8.87
CA VAL A 36 -6.88 1.30 7.44
C VAL A 36 -6.13 0.02 7.04
N HIS A 37 -4.90 -0.15 7.51
CA HIS A 37 -4.10 -1.34 7.22
C HIS A 37 -4.77 -2.62 7.74
N LEU A 38 -5.21 -2.63 9.01
CA LEU A 38 -5.95 -3.75 9.60
C LEU A 38 -7.24 -4.06 8.83
N SER A 39 -7.97 -3.03 8.39
CA SER A 39 -9.18 -3.20 7.58
C SER A 39 -8.86 -3.87 6.23
N ALA A 40 -7.76 -3.47 5.58
CA ALA A 40 -7.31 -4.09 4.34
C ALA A 40 -6.90 -5.56 4.54
N ILE A 41 -6.23 -5.87 5.65
CA ILE A 41 -5.90 -7.27 6.03
C ILE A 41 -7.17 -8.09 6.21
N ASP A 42 -8.21 -7.56 6.86
CA ASP A 42 -9.47 -8.27 7.09
C ASP A 42 -10.22 -8.59 5.79
N ASN A 43 -10.28 -7.61 4.88
CA ASN A 43 -10.89 -7.80 3.56
C ASN A 43 -10.10 -8.81 2.72
N PHE A 44 -8.77 -8.71 2.75
CA PHE A 44 -7.89 -9.67 2.09
C PHE A 44 -8.08 -11.09 2.64
N GLN A 45 -8.09 -11.26 3.96
CA GLN A 45 -8.32 -12.54 4.62
C GLN A 45 -9.64 -13.17 4.16
N THR A 46 -10.72 -12.38 4.12
CA THR A 46 -12.04 -12.86 3.68
C THR A 46 -11.99 -13.43 2.26
N THR A 47 -11.16 -12.85 1.39
CA THR A 47 -10.97 -13.29 0.01
C THR A 47 -10.14 -14.58 -0.08
N VAL A 48 -9.05 -14.68 0.70
CA VAL A 48 -8.07 -15.78 0.57
C VAL A 48 -8.19 -16.90 1.61
N GLN A 49 -9.11 -16.80 2.57
CA GLN A 49 -9.25 -17.77 3.68
C GLN A 49 -9.46 -19.24 3.22
N SER A 50 -9.93 -19.46 2.00
CA SER A 50 -10.11 -20.80 1.43
C SER A 50 -8.92 -21.30 0.61
N ALA A 51 -7.82 -20.53 0.54
CA ALA A 51 -6.61 -20.96 -0.16
C ALA A 51 -6.00 -22.17 0.55
N SER A 52 -5.50 -23.12 -0.23
CA SER A 52 -4.76 -24.24 0.32
C SER A 52 -3.39 -23.77 0.88
N PRO A 53 -2.79 -24.53 1.81
CA PRO A 53 -1.45 -24.23 2.32
C PRO A 53 -0.36 -24.18 1.24
N ALA A 54 -0.57 -24.87 0.10
CA ALA A 54 0.35 -24.83 -1.03
C ALA A 54 0.30 -23.49 -1.79
N GLU A 55 -0.88 -22.86 -1.84
CA GLU A 55 -1.14 -21.60 -2.54
C GLU A 55 -0.83 -20.39 -1.65
N ALA A 56 -1.05 -20.51 -0.34
CA ALA A 56 -0.91 -19.43 0.63
C ALA A 56 0.24 -19.69 1.61
N LYS A 57 1.45 -19.87 1.09
CA LYS A 57 2.63 -20.11 1.92
C LYS A 57 2.89 -18.92 2.84
N PRO A 58 3.34 -19.13 4.09
CA PRO A 58 3.64 -18.06 5.04
C PRO A 58 4.53 -16.95 4.47
N ASP A 59 5.57 -17.31 3.71
CA ASP A 59 6.47 -16.32 3.09
C ASP A 59 5.74 -15.44 2.07
N PHE A 60 4.81 -16.00 1.29
CA PHE A 60 4.00 -15.25 0.34
C PHE A 60 3.00 -14.33 1.04
N LEU A 61 2.31 -14.85 2.06
CA LEU A 61 1.38 -14.05 2.86
C LEU A 61 2.09 -12.89 3.54
N THR A 62 3.30 -13.11 4.05
CA THR A 62 4.16 -12.06 4.63
C THR A 62 4.42 -10.94 3.62
N VAL A 63 4.89 -11.29 2.42
CA VAL A 63 5.17 -10.32 1.36
C VAL A 63 3.90 -9.56 0.95
N VAL A 64 2.76 -10.25 0.86
CA VAL A 64 1.47 -9.64 0.50
C VAL A 64 1.01 -8.63 1.55
N LEU A 65 1.03 -8.98 2.84
CA LEU A 65 0.61 -8.05 3.88
C LEU A 65 1.54 -6.82 3.93
N LYS A 66 2.86 -7.03 3.78
CA LYS A 66 3.85 -5.94 3.73
C LYS A 66 3.68 -5.03 2.51
N ALA A 67 3.15 -5.53 1.39
CA ALA A 67 2.87 -4.70 0.21
C ALA A 67 1.83 -3.62 0.50
N GLY A 68 0.76 -3.95 1.24
CA GLY A 68 -0.21 -2.94 1.69
C GLY A 68 0.42 -1.90 2.61
N LEU A 69 1.30 -2.32 3.52
CA LEU A 69 1.99 -1.40 4.43
C LEU A 69 2.94 -0.45 3.68
N LYS A 70 3.72 -0.99 2.74
CA LYS A 70 4.59 -0.18 1.87
C LYS A 70 3.79 0.82 1.03
N MET A 71 2.58 0.46 0.60
CA MET A 71 1.69 1.39 -0.08
C MET A 71 1.17 2.49 0.84
N ALA A 72 0.87 2.16 2.10
CA ALA A 72 0.51 3.14 3.11
C ALA A 72 1.65 4.13 3.37
N GLU A 73 2.88 3.63 3.47
CA GLU A 73 4.08 4.45 3.60
C GLU A 73 4.24 5.39 2.41
N LYS A 74 4.21 4.86 1.20
CA LYS A 74 4.33 5.66 -0.01
C LYS A 74 3.27 6.77 -0.08
N ALA A 75 2.02 6.46 0.27
CA ALA A 75 0.93 7.42 0.27
C ALA A 75 1.12 8.52 1.32
N ALA A 76 1.46 8.15 2.56
CA ALA A 76 1.72 9.10 3.64
C ALA A 76 2.92 10.00 3.32
N VAL A 77 4.03 9.42 2.85
CA VAL A 77 5.25 10.15 2.49
C VAL A 77 5.00 11.11 1.33
N SER A 78 4.31 10.67 0.28
CA SER A 78 4.03 11.55 -0.88
C SER A 78 3.13 12.72 -0.48
N ALA A 79 2.08 12.47 0.30
CA ALA A 79 1.15 13.52 0.74
C ALA A 79 1.83 14.66 1.52
N VAL A 80 2.85 14.34 2.32
CA VAL A 80 3.52 15.32 3.19
C VAL A 80 4.76 15.91 2.54
N LYS A 81 5.58 15.10 1.87
CA LYS A 81 6.79 15.58 1.19
C LYS A 81 6.44 16.57 0.08
N ASP A 82 5.38 16.30 -0.68
CA ASP A 82 4.95 17.18 -1.78
C ASP A 82 4.31 18.48 -1.25
N ALA A 83 3.75 18.47 -0.04
CA ALA A 83 3.05 19.62 0.54
C ALA A 83 3.95 20.53 1.42
N THR A 84 4.90 19.95 2.17
CA THR A 84 5.58 20.67 3.26
C THR A 84 7.08 20.41 3.35
N GLY A 85 7.59 19.34 2.73
CA GLY A 85 9.00 18.92 2.88
C GLY A 85 9.40 18.46 4.28
N ALA A 86 8.43 18.29 5.19
CA ALA A 86 8.65 17.86 6.58
C ALA A 86 9.15 16.41 6.69
N ASP A 87 9.91 16.12 7.76
CA ASP A 87 10.31 14.76 8.10
C ASP A 87 9.13 14.00 8.73
N LEU A 88 8.92 12.76 8.28
CA LEU A 88 7.88 11.86 8.76
C LEU A 88 8.44 10.68 9.55
N GLY A 89 9.66 10.80 10.09
CA GLY A 89 10.35 9.77 10.87
C GLY A 89 9.42 8.95 11.78
N PRO A 90 8.61 9.57 12.67
CA PRO A 90 7.73 8.82 13.57
C PRO A 90 6.66 7.96 12.90
N LEU A 91 6.18 8.33 11.70
CA LEU A 91 5.24 7.52 10.92
C LEU A 91 5.97 6.39 10.21
N VAL A 92 7.13 6.67 9.62
CA VAL A 92 7.98 5.66 8.96
C VAL A 92 8.40 4.60 9.96
N ASP A 93 8.79 5.00 11.17
CA ASP A 93 9.16 4.10 12.26
C ASP A 93 8.01 3.19 12.69
N LEU A 94 6.77 3.71 12.74
CA LEU A 94 5.60 2.86 12.99
C LEU A 94 5.48 1.79 11.89
N MET A 95 5.58 2.18 10.62
CA MET A 95 5.41 1.25 9.50
C MET A 95 6.52 0.21 9.47
N HIS A 96 7.76 0.58 9.77
CA HIS A 96 8.84 -0.39 9.97
C HIS A 96 8.56 -1.31 11.16
N GLY A 97 8.10 -0.79 12.30
CA GLY A 97 7.73 -1.60 13.46
C GLY A 97 6.60 -2.60 13.17
N ILE A 98 5.57 -2.19 12.42
CA ILE A 98 4.51 -3.09 11.96
C ILE A 98 5.08 -4.15 11.00
N SER A 99 5.97 -3.76 10.08
CA SER A 99 6.66 -4.68 9.17
C SER A 99 7.44 -5.76 9.93
N ASP A 100 8.19 -5.36 10.96
CA ASP A 100 8.97 -6.28 11.79
C ASP A 100 8.06 -7.20 12.61
N GLU A 101 6.94 -6.68 13.08
CA GLU A 101 5.94 -7.47 13.81
C GLU A 101 5.24 -8.48 12.91
N ILE A 102 4.97 -8.13 11.64
CA ILE A 102 4.51 -9.08 10.64
C ILE A 102 5.55 -10.20 10.47
N ASP A 103 6.83 -9.88 10.29
CA ASP A 103 7.88 -10.90 10.14
C ASP A 103 8.01 -11.81 11.37
N ARG A 104 7.92 -11.22 12.57
CA ARG A 104 7.99 -11.95 13.84
C ARG A 104 6.80 -12.90 14.00
N ALA A 105 5.59 -12.39 13.79
CA ALA A 105 4.35 -13.17 13.90
C ALA A 105 4.27 -14.25 12.80
N ALA A 106 4.70 -13.94 11.58
CA ALA A 106 4.80 -14.86 10.47
C ALA A 106 5.64 -16.09 10.80
N LYS A 107 6.83 -15.87 11.38
CA LYS A 107 7.73 -16.94 11.85
C LYS A 107 7.11 -17.80 12.94
N ALA A 108 6.38 -17.20 13.86
CA ALA A 108 5.69 -17.93 14.94
C ALA A 108 4.49 -18.75 14.45
N ALA A 109 3.88 -18.36 13.33
CA ALA A 109 2.64 -18.93 12.82
C ALA A 109 2.82 -19.91 11.66
N GLN A 110 4.06 -20.28 11.26
CA GLN A 110 4.36 -21.00 10.00
C GLN A 110 3.53 -22.28 9.73
N ASN A 111 3.05 -22.95 10.78
CA ASN A 111 2.29 -24.20 10.67
C ASN A 111 0.76 -24.02 10.77
N LEU A 112 0.27 -22.78 10.87
CA LEU A 112 -1.15 -22.48 10.98
C LEU A 112 -1.83 -22.48 9.61
N ALA A 113 -3.13 -22.76 9.59
CA ALA A 113 -3.97 -22.51 8.43
C ALA A 113 -3.99 -20.99 8.10
N VAL A 114 -4.24 -20.65 6.83
CA VAL A 114 -4.18 -19.26 6.32
C VAL A 114 -4.96 -18.27 7.20
N ALA A 115 -6.20 -18.62 7.56
CA ALA A 115 -7.05 -17.75 8.38
C ALA A 115 -6.47 -17.53 9.78
N ASP A 116 -5.92 -18.57 10.42
CA ASP A 116 -5.32 -18.50 11.76
C ASP A 116 -3.96 -17.79 11.73
N TRP A 117 -3.20 -17.97 10.66
CA TRP A 117 -1.96 -17.25 10.40
C TRP A 117 -2.22 -15.75 10.28
N ILE A 118 -3.16 -15.33 9.42
CA ILE A 118 -3.49 -13.91 9.22
C ILE A 118 -4.07 -13.32 10.52
N LYS A 119 -4.93 -14.06 11.24
CA LYS A 119 -5.45 -13.64 12.54
C LYS A 119 -4.35 -13.41 13.57
N THR A 120 -3.33 -14.27 13.61
CA THR A 120 -2.18 -14.13 14.50
C THR A 120 -1.39 -12.86 14.19
N VAL A 121 -1.06 -12.65 12.91
CA VAL A 121 -0.37 -11.44 12.45
C VAL A 121 -1.19 -10.18 12.76
N ARG A 122 -2.50 -10.20 12.48
CA ARG A 122 -3.40 -9.08 12.79
C ARG A 122 -3.39 -8.75 14.29
N THR A 123 -3.46 -9.76 15.14
CA THR A 123 -3.41 -9.58 16.60
C THR A 123 -2.07 -8.96 17.04
N ALA A 124 -0.97 -9.41 16.44
CA ALA A 124 0.37 -8.90 16.68
C ALA A 124 0.48 -7.42 16.29
N VAL A 125 0.02 -7.05 15.09
CA VAL A 125 -0.03 -5.65 14.61
C VAL A 125 -0.91 -4.77 15.52
N THR A 126 -2.10 -5.24 15.91
CA THR A 126 -2.98 -4.53 16.84
C THR A 126 -2.29 -4.27 18.18
N ASN A 127 -1.58 -5.27 18.71
CA ASN A 127 -0.86 -5.14 19.99
C ASN A 127 0.32 -4.18 19.88
N ALA A 128 1.12 -4.27 18.82
CA ALA A 128 2.25 -3.38 18.56
C ALA A 128 1.78 -1.91 18.50
N TYR A 129 0.65 -1.66 17.84
CA TYR A 129 0.05 -0.32 17.81
C TYR A 129 -0.55 0.10 19.17
N ALA A 130 -1.20 -0.82 19.90
CA ALA A 130 -1.82 -0.51 21.20
C ALA A 130 -0.80 -0.10 22.28
N GLN A 131 0.45 -0.54 22.17
CA GLN A 131 1.50 -0.25 23.17
C GLN A 131 1.97 1.21 23.18
N ASP A 132 1.81 1.97 22.10
CA ASP A 132 2.31 3.37 21.97
C ASP A 132 1.19 4.43 21.83
N GLN A 133 -0.04 4.13 22.28
CA GLN A 133 -1.18 5.05 22.08
C GLN A 133 -1.13 6.36 22.89
N THR A 134 -0.20 6.47 23.85
CA THR A 134 -0.06 7.69 24.65
C THR A 134 0.95 8.68 24.07
N GLY A 135 1.83 8.24 23.16
CA GLY A 135 2.96 9.02 22.67
C GLY A 135 3.93 9.47 23.78
N SER A 136 3.86 8.90 24.98
CA SER A 136 4.62 9.37 26.14
C SER A 136 6.13 9.24 25.97
N ALA A 137 6.59 8.17 25.32
CA ALA A 137 8.00 7.99 24.97
C ALA A 137 8.47 9.05 23.97
N LEU A 138 7.70 9.29 22.90
CA LEU A 138 7.98 10.33 21.91
C LEU A 138 8.01 11.71 22.54
N ARG A 139 7.01 12.03 23.37
CA ARG A 139 6.93 13.29 24.11
C ARG A 139 8.17 13.51 24.96
N LYS A 140 8.58 12.50 25.73
CA LYS A 140 9.78 12.57 26.58
C LYS A 140 11.03 12.82 25.73
N THR A 141 11.20 12.12 24.63
CA THR A 141 12.34 12.32 23.72
C THR A 141 12.40 13.76 23.19
N ILE A 142 11.26 14.33 22.79
CA ILE A 142 11.19 15.70 22.27
C ILE A 142 11.42 16.73 23.39
N GLU A 143 10.84 16.53 24.57
CA GLU A 143 11.07 17.40 25.73
C GLU A 143 12.54 17.37 26.18
N ASP A 144 13.17 16.20 26.18
CA ASP A 144 14.58 16.04 26.54
C ASP A 144 15.50 16.71 25.50
N ALA A 145 15.17 16.60 24.20
CA ALA A 145 15.88 17.31 23.13
C ALA A 145 15.69 18.84 23.22
N TYR A 146 14.47 19.30 23.50
CA TYR A 146 14.18 20.73 23.70
C TYR A 146 15.03 21.32 24.84
N LYS A 147 15.15 20.61 25.98
CA LYS A 147 15.93 21.06 27.15
C LYS A 147 17.44 21.14 26.87
N GLN A 148 17.95 20.37 25.91
CA GLN A 148 19.37 20.39 25.53
C GLN A 148 19.75 21.60 24.65
N ASN A 149 18.77 22.31 24.10
CA ASN A 149 19.01 23.52 23.31
C ASN A 149 19.12 24.76 24.20
N ASP A 150 19.94 25.72 23.76
CA ASP A 150 19.99 27.08 24.32
C ASP A 150 18.76 27.90 23.87
N GLU A 151 18.62 29.13 24.38
CA GLU A 151 17.41 29.94 24.17
C GLU A 151 17.16 30.24 22.67
N GLY A 152 18.22 30.49 21.90
CA GLY A 152 18.14 30.65 20.44
C GLY A 152 17.85 29.35 19.70
N GLY A 153 18.43 28.22 20.13
CA GLY A 153 18.21 26.91 19.55
C GLY A 153 16.80 26.35 19.81
N ARG A 154 16.19 26.69 20.95
CA ARG A 154 14.82 26.26 21.31
C ARG A 154 13.78 26.79 20.35
N GLY A 155 13.89 28.07 19.95
CA GLY A 155 12.97 28.68 19.00
C GLY A 155 13.03 28.00 17.62
N GLY A 156 14.23 27.71 17.12
CA GLY A 156 14.41 26.95 15.88
C GLY A 156 13.87 25.50 15.98
N TYR A 157 14.10 24.83 17.11
CA TYR A 157 13.60 23.48 17.35
C TYR A 157 12.07 23.42 17.39
N ILE A 158 11.42 24.34 18.10
CA ILE A 158 9.96 24.44 18.15
C ILE A 158 9.37 24.84 16.80
N GLY A 159 10.01 25.74 16.06
CA GLY A 159 9.61 26.06 14.69
C GLY A 159 9.60 24.82 13.78
N GLY A 160 10.60 23.93 13.92
CA GLY A 160 10.61 22.63 13.24
C GLY A 160 9.42 21.75 13.61
N ILE A 161 9.13 21.64 14.91
CA ILE A 161 7.98 20.87 15.42
C ILE A 161 6.64 21.46 14.94
N GLN A 162 6.51 22.78 14.85
CA GLN A 162 5.30 23.43 14.33
C GLN A 162 5.09 23.14 12.85
N ASN A 163 6.16 23.11 12.05
CA ASN A 163 6.10 22.72 10.65
C ASN A 163 5.65 21.27 10.50
N GLU A 164 6.23 20.35 11.29
CA GLU A 164 5.83 18.95 11.29
C GLU A 164 4.41 18.74 11.81
N LEU A 165 3.98 19.45 12.85
CA LEU A 165 2.60 19.43 13.36
C LEU A 165 1.62 19.84 12.27
N THR A 166 1.90 20.93 11.56
CA THR A 166 1.07 21.40 10.45
C THR A 166 0.98 20.33 9.37
N ALA A 167 2.10 19.69 9.03
CA ALA A 167 2.12 18.60 8.07
C ALA A 167 1.29 17.39 8.54
N MET A 168 1.48 16.94 9.79
CA MET A 168 0.75 15.81 10.38
C MET A 168 -0.76 16.03 10.40
N GLN A 169 -1.22 17.26 10.67
CA GLN A 169 -2.64 17.61 10.63
C GLN A 169 -3.25 17.49 9.23
N THR A 170 -2.42 17.58 8.17
CA THR A 170 -2.85 17.42 6.77
C THR A 170 -2.72 16.00 6.24
N VAL A 171 -2.07 15.09 6.98
CA VAL A 171 -1.94 13.68 6.59
C VAL A 171 -3.33 13.05 6.53
N LEU A 172 -3.78 12.79 5.31
CA LEU A 172 -4.93 11.93 5.09
C LEU A 172 -4.46 10.47 5.11
N PRO A 173 -5.11 9.59 5.89
CA PRO A 173 -4.80 8.18 5.80
C PRO A 173 -5.06 7.70 4.36
N PRO A 174 -4.27 6.74 3.86
CA PRO A 174 -4.55 6.14 2.57
C PRO A 174 -5.93 5.46 2.61
N LYS A 175 -6.55 5.32 1.44
CA LYS A 175 -7.81 4.57 1.32
C LYS A 175 -7.57 3.08 1.54
N THR A 176 -8.51 2.38 2.18
CA THR A 176 -8.42 0.93 2.39
C THR A 176 -8.29 0.19 1.05
N GLU A 177 -9.05 0.62 0.05
CA GLU A 177 -9.05 0.06 -1.30
C GLU A 177 -7.68 0.12 -1.98
N LEU A 178 -6.89 1.16 -1.69
CA LEU A 178 -5.54 1.33 -2.22
C LEU A 178 -4.59 0.26 -1.65
N LEU A 179 -4.71 -0.03 -0.36
CA LEU A 179 -3.90 -1.04 0.33
C LEU A 179 -4.33 -2.44 -0.10
N GLU A 180 -5.64 -2.68 -0.20
CA GLU A 180 -6.19 -3.94 -0.71
C GLU A 180 -5.74 -4.22 -2.14
N THR A 181 -5.80 -3.22 -3.02
CA THR A 181 -5.33 -3.36 -4.41
C THR A 181 -3.87 -3.79 -4.43
N ALA A 182 -3.01 -3.16 -3.61
CA ALA A 182 -1.60 -3.54 -3.50
C ALA A 182 -1.44 -5.01 -3.04
N MET A 183 -2.19 -5.44 -2.02
CA MET A 183 -2.18 -6.82 -1.53
C MET A 183 -2.61 -7.81 -2.63
N TYR A 184 -3.70 -7.53 -3.34
CA TYR A 184 -4.19 -8.39 -4.43
C TYR A 184 -3.22 -8.44 -5.61
N THR A 185 -2.63 -7.31 -6.02
CA THR A 185 -1.63 -7.31 -7.11
C THR A 185 -0.38 -8.09 -6.74
N THR A 186 0.05 -8.01 -5.47
CA THR A 186 1.16 -8.81 -4.98
C THR A 186 0.79 -10.29 -4.90
N TRP A 187 -0.42 -10.65 -4.46
CA TRP A 187 -0.89 -12.03 -4.46
C TRP A 187 -0.82 -12.68 -5.85
N ILE A 188 -1.28 -11.96 -6.87
CA ILE A 188 -1.22 -12.45 -8.26
C ILE A 188 0.24 -12.65 -8.67
N SER A 189 1.10 -11.67 -8.40
CA SER A 189 2.50 -11.69 -8.82
C SER A 189 3.35 -12.78 -8.14
N GLN A 190 2.93 -13.29 -6.98
CA GLN A 190 3.65 -14.33 -6.23
C GLN A 190 3.30 -15.77 -6.65
N ASN A 191 2.32 -15.98 -7.53
CA ASN A 191 1.83 -17.33 -7.84
C ASN A 191 2.23 -17.80 -9.25
N PHE A 192 2.97 -18.90 -9.33
CA PHE A 192 3.70 -19.37 -10.50
C PHE A 192 2.81 -20.22 -11.44
N ASN A 193 2.92 -19.99 -12.77
CA ASN A 193 2.77 -20.95 -13.89
C ASN A 193 2.07 -20.32 -15.10
N ASN A 194 2.76 -19.51 -15.91
CA ASN A 194 2.20 -19.09 -17.19
C ASN A 194 3.22 -18.71 -18.26
N ASP A 195 2.83 -18.84 -19.52
CA ASP A 195 3.68 -18.71 -20.71
C ASP A 195 4.24 -17.30 -20.98
N CYS A 196 3.77 -16.28 -20.25
CA CYS A 196 4.25 -14.90 -20.44
C CYS A 196 5.50 -14.59 -19.63
N ILE A 197 5.56 -15.05 -18.38
CA ILE A 197 6.68 -14.87 -17.46
C ILE A 197 6.78 -16.10 -16.57
N ASP A 198 7.93 -16.76 -16.63
CA ASP A 198 8.27 -17.82 -15.68
C ASP A 198 8.12 -17.30 -14.26
N GLY A 199 7.13 -17.86 -13.57
CA GLY A 199 6.96 -17.69 -12.14
C GLY A 199 6.16 -16.51 -11.63
N THR A 200 5.34 -15.86 -12.46
CA THR A 200 4.36 -14.87 -11.99
C THR A 200 2.94 -15.22 -12.45
N GLY A 201 1.95 -14.88 -11.63
CA GLY A 201 0.55 -14.95 -12.01
C GLY A 201 0.25 -13.75 -12.87
N ILE A 202 -0.79 -13.86 -13.70
CA ILE A 202 -1.05 -12.85 -14.72
C ILE A 202 -2.51 -12.41 -14.74
N ILE A 203 -2.73 -11.21 -15.26
CA ILE A 203 -4.03 -10.81 -15.78
C ILE A 203 -4.08 -11.24 -17.24
N TYR A 204 -5.04 -12.09 -17.58
CA TYR A 204 -5.32 -12.47 -18.95
C TYR A 204 -6.46 -11.61 -19.50
N VAL A 205 -6.24 -11.00 -20.67
CA VAL A 205 -7.24 -10.19 -21.37
C VAL A 205 -7.39 -10.73 -22.79
N GLN A 206 -8.64 -11.01 -23.19
CA GLN A 206 -8.98 -11.50 -24.51
C GLN A 206 -9.80 -10.47 -25.28
N PHE A 207 -9.38 -10.21 -26.51
CA PHE A 207 -10.16 -9.55 -27.55
C PHE A 207 -10.48 -10.56 -28.65
N ALA A 208 -11.67 -10.46 -29.24
CA ALA A 208 -12.03 -11.23 -30.43
C ALA A 208 -11.28 -10.71 -31.67
N ASP A 209 -11.32 -11.46 -32.78
CA ASP A 209 -10.63 -11.08 -34.03
C ASP A 209 -11.12 -9.73 -34.58
N ASP A 210 -12.39 -9.39 -34.33
CA ASP A 210 -13.01 -8.10 -34.67
C ASP A 210 -12.60 -6.96 -33.71
N SER A 211 -11.66 -7.20 -32.81
CA SER A 211 -11.14 -6.25 -31.82
C SER A 211 -12.12 -5.88 -30.69
N THR A 212 -13.25 -6.58 -30.55
CA THR A 212 -14.15 -6.40 -29.42
C THR A 212 -13.61 -7.05 -28.15
N PHE A 213 -13.85 -6.43 -27.00
CA PHE A 213 -13.47 -7.00 -25.71
C PHE A 213 -14.29 -8.27 -25.45
N SER A 214 -13.60 -9.37 -25.14
CA SER A 214 -14.22 -10.66 -24.87
C SER A 214 -14.23 -10.98 -23.39
N SER A 215 -13.06 -10.97 -22.74
CA SER A 215 -12.96 -11.32 -21.32
C SER A 215 -11.69 -10.80 -20.66
N ALA A 216 -11.72 -10.71 -19.34
CA ALA A 216 -10.53 -10.54 -18.53
C ALA A 216 -10.59 -11.39 -17.26
N THR A 217 -9.53 -12.12 -16.96
CA THR A 217 -9.47 -13.05 -15.82
C THR A 217 -8.13 -12.96 -15.10
N VAL A 218 -8.12 -13.29 -13.81
CA VAL A 218 -6.89 -13.47 -13.05
C VAL A 218 -6.46 -14.93 -13.11
N LEU A 219 -5.24 -15.19 -13.58
CA LEU A 219 -4.62 -16.51 -13.59
C LEU A 219 -3.66 -16.63 -12.41
N ALA A 220 -4.22 -16.95 -11.25
CA ALA A 220 -3.55 -17.24 -9.98
C ALA A 220 -4.50 -18.07 -9.09
N PRO A 221 -4.04 -18.69 -7.99
CA PRO A 221 -4.89 -19.27 -6.98
C PRO A 221 -5.98 -18.31 -6.51
N LEU A 222 -7.22 -18.82 -6.44
CA LEU A 222 -8.43 -18.04 -6.14
C LEU A 222 -8.66 -16.86 -7.10
N GLY A 223 -8.21 -16.96 -8.36
CA GLY A 223 -8.26 -15.88 -9.33
C GLY A 223 -9.66 -15.28 -9.54
N ASP A 224 -10.71 -16.08 -9.48
CA ASP A 224 -12.11 -15.65 -9.53
C ASP A 224 -12.49 -14.74 -8.34
N LYS A 225 -12.10 -15.13 -7.12
CA LYS A 225 -12.35 -14.34 -5.91
C LYS A 225 -11.53 -13.06 -5.90
N ILE A 226 -10.27 -13.13 -6.32
CA ILE A 226 -9.35 -11.99 -6.42
C ILE A 226 -9.86 -11.00 -7.48
N ALA A 227 -10.29 -11.48 -8.65
CA ALA A 227 -10.91 -10.67 -9.69
C ALA A 227 -12.17 -9.96 -9.18
N GLY A 228 -13.05 -10.71 -8.49
CA GLY A 228 -14.25 -10.15 -7.87
C GLY A 228 -13.94 -9.09 -6.80
N ALA A 229 -12.87 -9.28 -6.02
CA ALA A 229 -12.41 -8.29 -5.04
C ALA A 229 -11.84 -7.04 -5.71
N LEU A 230 -10.95 -7.20 -6.69
CA LEU A 230 -10.38 -6.09 -7.47
C LEU A 230 -11.46 -5.25 -8.15
N ASN A 231 -12.48 -5.86 -8.75
CA ASN A 231 -13.62 -5.15 -9.34
C ASN A 231 -14.33 -4.21 -8.35
N ARG A 232 -14.33 -4.52 -7.05
CA ARG A 232 -14.95 -3.66 -6.01
C ARG A 232 -14.03 -2.52 -5.57
N VAL A 233 -12.72 -2.73 -5.54
CA VAL A 233 -11.78 -1.79 -4.90
C VAL A 233 -11.04 -0.89 -5.87
N MET A 234 -10.89 -1.28 -7.14
CA MET A 234 -10.06 -0.56 -8.12
C MET A 234 -10.41 0.94 -8.25
N THR A 235 -11.68 1.28 -8.46
CA THR A 235 -12.11 2.69 -8.57
C THR A 235 -11.80 3.47 -7.29
N GLY A 236 -12.03 2.87 -6.12
CA GLY A 236 -11.69 3.47 -4.83
C GLY A 236 -10.20 3.75 -4.68
N ALA A 237 -9.37 2.84 -5.22
CA ALA A 237 -7.91 2.96 -5.30
C ALA A 237 -7.40 3.90 -6.39
N GLY A 238 -8.29 4.53 -7.18
CA GLY A 238 -7.91 5.40 -8.30
C GLY A 238 -7.40 4.64 -9.53
N LYS A 239 -7.81 3.37 -9.69
CA LYS A 239 -7.50 2.50 -10.83
C LYS A 239 -8.77 2.37 -11.69
N ASN A 240 -8.71 2.82 -12.94
CA ASN A 240 -9.88 2.86 -13.82
C ASN A 240 -9.85 1.75 -14.88
N GLN A 241 -8.67 1.16 -15.12
CA GLN A 241 -8.46 0.13 -16.12
C GLN A 241 -7.60 -0.99 -15.55
N LEU A 242 -7.72 -2.20 -16.12
CA LEU A 242 -6.86 -3.32 -15.75
C LEU A 242 -5.37 -3.04 -16.03
N MET A 243 -5.10 -2.13 -16.96
CA MET A 243 -3.76 -1.64 -17.28
C MET A 243 -3.10 -0.88 -16.11
N ASP A 244 -3.90 -0.29 -15.21
CA ASP A 244 -3.39 0.51 -14.09
C ASP A 244 -2.86 -0.36 -12.93
N LEU A 245 -3.15 -1.67 -12.96
CA LEU A 245 -2.71 -2.63 -11.96
C LEU A 245 -1.26 -3.02 -12.21
N ASP A 246 -0.40 -2.99 -11.18
CA ASP A 246 1.01 -3.38 -11.29
C ASP A 246 1.16 -4.91 -11.24
N VAL A 247 0.67 -5.55 -12.30
CA VAL A 247 0.66 -7.01 -12.49
C VAL A 247 1.00 -7.29 -13.94
N VAL A 248 1.68 -8.40 -14.18
CA VAL A 248 1.99 -8.90 -15.52
C VAL A 248 0.69 -9.17 -16.28
N LYS A 249 0.61 -8.73 -17.54
CA LYS A 249 -0.56 -8.97 -18.39
C LYS A 249 -0.22 -9.80 -19.61
N LYS A 250 -1.09 -10.74 -19.95
CA LYS A 250 -1.16 -11.39 -21.27
C LYS A 250 -2.41 -10.86 -21.96
N VAL A 251 -2.22 -10.20 -23.08
CA VAL A 251 -3.32 -9.61 -23.84
C VAL A 251 -3.33 -10.24 -25.21
N CYS A 252 -4.46 -10.81 -25.61
CA CYS A 252 -4.58 -11.53 -26.86
C CYS A 252 -5.66 -10.91 -27.74
N LYS A 253 -5.42 -10.90 -29.05
CA LYS A 253 -6.42 -10.68 -30.08
C LYS A 253 -6.48 -11.95 -30.94
N GLY A 254 -7.59 -12.66 -30.87
CA GLY A 254 -7.65 -14.02 -31.40
C GLY A 254 -6.59 -14.90 -30.74
N ASN A 255 -5.73 -15.51 -31.57
CA ASN A 255 -4.63 -16.38 -31.13
C ASN A 255 -3.29 -15.66 -30.95
N ASP A 256 -3.21 -14.37 -31.31
CA ASP A 256 -1.96 -13.60 -31.26
C ASP A 256 -1.93 -12.76 -29.98
N CYS A 257 -0.82 -12.82 -29.24
CA CYS A 257 -0.75 -12.31 -27.87
C CYS A 257 0.50 -11.47 -27.63
N MET A 258 0.33 -10.48 -26.77
CA MET A 258 1.37 -9.59 -26.28
C MET A 258 1.46 -9.70 -24.76
N CYS A 259 2.69 -9.79 -24.22
CA CYS A 259 2.93 -9.85 -22.79
C CYS A 259 3.52 -8.52 -22.31
N PHE A 260 2.98 -8.01 -21.21
CA PHE A 260 3.38 -6.78 -20.55
C PHE A 260 3.89 -7.07 -19.14
N GLU A 261 4.96 -6.39 -18.75
CA GLU A 261 5.39 -6.31 -17.35
C GLU A 261 4.36 -5.55 -16.50
N GLY A 262 4.50 -5.60 -15.17
CA GLY A 262 3.66 -4.85 -14.23
C GLY A 262 3.60 -3.35 -14.52
N ASN A 263 4.75 -2.78 -14.89
CA ASN A 263 4.91 -1.38 -15.29
C ASN A 263 4.51 -1.10 -16.75
N ASN A 264 3.81 -2.01 -17.41
CA ASN A 264 3.29 -1.88 -18.77
C ASN A 264 4.34 -1.83 -19.89
N VAL A 265 5.59 -2.17 -19.59
CA VAL A 265 6.62 -2.36 -20.60
C VAL A 265 6.35 -3.66 -21.37
N VAL A 266 6.48 -3.61 -22.68
CA VAL A 266 6.34 -4.78 -23.54
C VAL A 266 7.49 -5.75 -23.29
N ARG A 267 7.17 -6.96 -22.84
CA ARG A 267 8.16 -8.02 -22.65
C ARG A 267 8.23 -8.95 -23.86
N LYS A 268 7.05 -9.32 -24.38
CA LYS A 268 6.90 -10.18 -25.55
C LYS A 268 5.93 -9.52 -26.50
N ALA A 269 6.45 -9.16 -27.68
CA ALA A 269 5.65 -8.61 -28.76
C ALA A 269 4.65 -9.65 -29.30
N ALA A 270 3.57 -9.14 -29.87
CA ALA A 270 2.71 -9.95 -30.72
C ALA A 270 3.47 -10.35 -32.00
N SER A 271 3.01 -11.43 -32.65
CA SER A 271 3.63 -11.90 -33.89
C SER A 271 3.23 -11.08 -35.11
N SER A 272 2.09 -10.37 -35.05
CA SER A 272 1.60 -9.47 -36.11
C SER A 272 1.73 -7.99 -35.71
N ASP A 273 2.21 -7.16 -36.65
CA ASP A 273 2.29 -5.70 -36.49
C ASP A 273 0.92 -5.06 -36.24
N ASP A 274 -0.13 -5.58 -36.88
CA ASP A 274 -1.51 -5.11 -36.69
C ASP A 274 -1.99 -5.40 -35.26
N THR A 275 -1.73 -6.61 -34.76
CA THR A 275 -2.05 -6.99 -33.38
C THR A 275 -1.26 -6.15 -32.40
N GLN A 276 0.04 -5.97 -32.63
CA GLN A 276 0.90 -5.17 -31.77
C GLN A 276 0.42 -3.71 -31.69
N THR A 277 0.09 -3.11 -32.83
CA THR A 277 -0.44 -1.74 -32.90
C THR A 277 -1.75 -1.62 -32.13
N PHE A 278 -2.65 -2.59 -32.30
CA PHE A 278 -3.92 -2.62 -31.56
C PHE A 278 -3.70 -2.79 -30.05
N LEU A 279 -2.94 -3.78 -29.60
CA LEU A 279 -2.78 -4.11 -28.18
C LEU A 279 -1.96 -3.09 -27.38
N SER A 280 -1.09 -2.33 -28.04
CA SER A 280 -0.34 -1.24 -27.42
C SER A 280 -1.13 0.07 -27.33
N SER A 281 -2.30 0.16 -27.96
CA SER A 281 -3.09 1.40 -28.00
C SER A 281 -3.77 1.67 -26.65
N ALA A 282 -3.74 2.94 -26.22
CA ALA A 282 -4.47 3.36 -25.02
C ALA A 282 -6.00 3.19 -25.16
N ASP A 283 -6.53 3.26 -26.38
CA ASP A 283 -7.97 3.09 -26.63
C ASP A 283 -8.42 1.65 -26.43
N THR A 284 -7.57 0.68 -26.76
CA THR A 284 -7.82 -0.75 -26.48
C THR A 284 -7.96 -1.00 -24.98
N TRP A 285 -7.09 -0.40 -24.18
CA TRP A 285 -7.11 -0.55 -22.72
C TRP A 285 -8.32 0.09 -22.04
N LYS A 286 -8.93 1.12 -22.65
CA LYS A 286 -10.20 1.69 -22.19
C LYS A 286 -11.37 0.70 -22.27
N LEU A 287 -11.25 -0.37 -23.05
CA LEU A 287 -12.27 -1.42 -23.14
C LEU A 287 -12.14 -2.47 -22.02
N ALA A 288 -10.95 -2.63 -21.45
CA ALA A 288 -10.65 -3.62 -20.42
C ALA A 288 -10.65 -2.96 -19.02
N THR A 289 -11.84 -2.59 -18.52
CA THR A 289 -12.00 -1.85 -17.26
C THR A 289 -12.22 -2.74 -16.04
N LEU A 290 -12.82 -3.92 -16.24
CA LEU A 290 -13.18 -4.85 -15.17
C LEU A 290 -12.89 -6.30 -15.58
N PHE A 291 -12.70 -7.16 -14.58
CA PHE A 291 -12.63 -8.59 -14.77
C PHE A 291 -14.01 -9.18 -15.05
N SER A 292 -14.05 -10.19 -15.91
CA SER A 292 -15.23 -10.99 -16.19
C SER A 292 -15.42 -12.07 -15.12
N THR A 293 -16.67 -12.33 -14.73
CA THR A 293 -17.00 -13.57 -14.02
C THR A 293 -16.80 -14.76 -14.95
N PRO A 294 -16.25 -15.88 -14.46
CA PRO A 294 -16.28 -17.14 -15.22
C PRO A 294 -17.75 -17.48 -15.54
N ALA A 295 -18.01 -17.87 -16.79
CA ALA A 295 -19.29 -18.45 -17.18
C ALA A 295 -19.44 -19.86 -16.61
#